data_AF-A0A8T5JAB6-F1
#
_entry.id   AF-A0A8T5JAB6-F1
#
_cell.length_a   1.000
_cell.length_b   1.000
_cell.length_c   1.000
_cell.angle_alpha   90.00
_cell.angle_beta   90.00
_cell.angle_gamma   90.00
#
_symmetry.space_group_name_H-M   'P 1'
#
loop_
_entity.id
_entity.type
_entity.pdbx_description
1 polymer ?
#
loop_
_entity_poly.entity_id
_entity_poly.type
_entity_poly.pdbx_seq_one_letter_code
_entity_poly.pdbx_strand_id
1 'polypeptide(L)'
;MVIEVEKQSKALGTLKKGDAFFINGKEMKVDSHYLFQKHKDMKEMIIEVFNPANDREYQVRYFDDQIESSIEIYELQEDIQYVRREPKNVGW
;
A
#
# COMPACT_ATOMS: atom_id res chain seq x y z
N MET A 1 -10.24 -7.44 -10.58
CA MET A 1 -10.68 -6.03 -10.70
C MET A 1 -9.45 -5.14 -10.66
N VAL A 2 -9.44 -4.05 -11.42
CA VAL A 2 -8.38 -3.02 -11.31
C VAL A 2 -8.80 -2.06 -10.20
N ILE A 3 -7.89 -1.75 -9.27
CA ILE A 3 -8.14 -0.78 -8.18
C ILE A 3 -8.03 0.63 -8.77
N GLU A 4 -9.00 1.50 -8.50
CA GLU A 4 -8.96 2.90 -8.94
C GLU A 4 -7.96 3.71 -8.08
N VAL A 5 -7.15 4.56 -8.71
CA VAL A 5 -6.22 5.45 -8.00
C VAL A 5 -6.77 6.88 -8.06
N GLU A 6 -7.29 7.40 -6.95
CA GLU A 6 -8.05 8.66 -6.94
C GLU A 6 -7.22 9.89 -6.53
N LYS A 7 -6.33 9.72 -5.55
CA LYS A 7 -5.56 10.83 -4.96
C LYS A 7 -4.07 10.52 -5.03
N GLN A 8 -3.29 11.43 -5.62
CA GLN A 8 -1.84 11.32 -5.69
C GLN A 8 -1.23 12.69 -5.36
N SER A 9 -0.84 12.87 -4.10
CA SER A 9 -0.24 14.13 -3.63
C SER A 9 1.25 14.22 -4.00
N LYS A 10 1.89 13.06 -4.22
CA LYS A 10 3.29 12.89 -4.63
C LYS A 10 3.52 11.49 -5.20
N ALA A 11 4.70 11.23 -5.73
CA ALA A 11 5.06 9.90 -6.24
C ALA A 11 5.01 8.85 -5.10
N LEU A 12 4.39 7.70 -5.37
CA LEU A 12 4.23 6.61 -4.39
C LEU A 12 5.59 6.19 -3.78
N GLY A 13 6.62 6.13 -4.63
CA GLY A 13 8.02 5.87 -4.29
C GLY A 13 8.63 6.82 -3.24
N THR A 14 7.99 7.94 -2.94
CA THR A 14 8.49 9.00 -2.03
C THR A 14 7.70 9.10 -0.72
N LEU A 15 6.74 8.19 -0.52
CA LEU A 15 6.05 8.07 0.76
C LEU A 15 7.04 7.67 1.87
N LYS A 16 6.90 8.31 3.01
CA LYS A 16 7.70 8.15 4.22
C LYS A 16 6.78 7.97 5.42
N LYS A 17 7.35 7.49 6.52
CA LYS A 17 6.65 7.32 7.80
C LYS A 17 5.87 8.59 8.18
N GLY A 18 4.60 8.41 8.55
CA GLY A 18 3.66 9.46 8.93
C GLY A 18 2.84 10.06 7.80
N ASP A 19 3.18 9.81 6.53
CA ASP A 19 2.35 10.21 5.40
C ASP A 19 0.99 9.49 5.41
N ALA A 20 0.00 10.09 4.75
CA ALA A 20 -1.32 9.52 4.61
C ALA A 20 -1.37 8.57 3.41
N PHE A 21 -2.05 7.44 3.57
CA PHE A 21 -2.46 6.55 2.51
C PHE A 21 -3.96 6.28 2.68
N PHE A 22 -4.74 6.23 1.61
CA PHE A 22 -6.18 6.08 1.66
C PHE A 22 -6.58 4.74 1.04
N ILE A 23 -7.40 3.96 1.74
CA ILE A 23 -7.99 2.71 1.24
C ILE A 23 -9.51 2.84 1.34
N ASN A 24 -10.24 2.77 0.22
CA ASN A 24 -11.69 3.04 0.19
C ASN A 24 -12.07 4.38 0.87
N GLY A 25 -11.27 5.42 0.63
CA GLY A 25 -11.42 6.74 1.26
C GLY A 25 -11.08 6.82 2.75
N LYS A 26 -10.71 5.71 3.41
CA LYS A 26 -10.29 5.71 4.82
C LYS A 26 -8.80 6.00 4.93
N GLU A 27 -8.45 6.99 5.76
CA GLU A 27 -7.06 7.36 6.01
C GLU A 27 -6.34 6.31 6.86
N MET A 28 -5.17 5.92 6.38
CA MET A 28 -4.14 5.10 7.00
C MET A 28 -2.87 5.93 7.14
N LYS A 29 -2.00 5.56 8.07
CA LYS A 29 -0.68 6.16 8.25
C LYS A 29 0.40 5.21 7.76
N VAL A 30 1.31 5.73 6.95
CA VAL A 30 2.52 5.00 6.54
C VAL A 30 3.40 4.77 7.77
N ASP A 31 3.76 3.52 8.02
CA ASP A 31 4.76 3.18 9.03
C ASP A 31 6.13 2.95 8.40
N SER A 32 6.16 2.20 7.30
CA SER A 32 7.40 1.84 6.60
C SER A 32 7.20 1.77 5.09
N HIS A 33 8.29 1.94 4.35
CA HIS A 33 8.31 1.80 2.89
C HIS A 33 9.68 1.26 2.46
N TYR A 34 9.70 0.09 1.83
CA TYR A 34 10.94 -0.61 1.52
C TYR A 34 10.83 -1.48 0.26
N LEU A 35 12.01 -1.81 -0.30
CA LEU A 35 12.16 -2.79 -1.35
C LEU A 35 11.95 -4.20 -0.76
N PHE A 36 10.96 -4.93 -1.24
CA PHE A 36 10.72 -6.31 -0.83
C PHE A 36 11.56 -7.29 -1.64
N GLN A 37 11.45 -7.21 -2.97
CA GLN A 37 12.20 -8.07 -3.87
C GLN A 37 12.64 -7.32 -5.12
N LYS A 38 13.82 -7.64 -5.64
CA LYS A 38 14.29 -7.19 -6.94
C LYS A 38 14.59 -8.38 -7.83
N HIS A 39 13.98 -8.40 -9.01
CA HIS A 39 14.30 -9.38 -10.05
C HIS A 39 14.67 -8.65 -11.35
N LYS A 40 15.96 -8.69 -11.71
CA LYS A 40 16.52 -7.89 -12.81
C LYS A 40 16.21 -6.40 -12.61
N ASP A 41 15.41 -5.82 -13.51
CA ASP A 41 15.04 -4.41 -13.49
C ASP A 41 13.74 -4.14 -12.72
N MET A 42 12.96 -5.18 -12.41
CA MET A 42 11.68 -5.09 -11.70
C MET A 42 11.91 -5.06 -10.19
N LYS A 43 11.29 -4.10 -9.50
CA LYS A 43 11.32 -4.01 -8.03
C LYS A 43 9.92 -4.08 -7.45
N GLU A 44 9.67 -5.09 -6.63
CA GLU A 44 8.49 -5.16 -5.77
C GLU A 44 8.76 -4.34 -4.51
N MET A 45 7.89 -3.37 -4.27
CA MET A 45 7.93 -2.42 -3.16
C MET A 45 6.78 -2.74 -2.20
N ILE A 46 7.03 -2.57 -0.90
CA ILE A 46 6.01 -2.67 0.14
C ILE A 46 5.93 -1.36 0.90
N ILE A 47 4.71 -0.89 1.12
CA ILE A 47 4.39 0.15 2.10
C ILE A 47 3.52 -0.49 3.18
N GLU A 48 3.99 -0.45 4.42
CA GLU A 48 3.19 -0.82 5.56
C GLU A 48 2.41 0.39 6.03
N VAL A 49 1.10 0.22 6.18
CA VAL A 49 0.19 1.27 6.65
C VAL A 49 -0.68 0.73 7.76
N PHE A 50 -1.00 1.56 8.74
CA PHE A 50 -1.93 1.20 9.81
C PHE A 50 -3.09 2.18 9.88
N ASN A 51 -4.22 1.68 10.33
CA ASN A 51 -5.43 2.47 10.54
C ASN A 51 -5.44 3.01 11.97
N PRO A 52 -5.24 4.33 12.18
CA PRO A 52 -5.09 4.90 13.53
C PRO A 52 -6.37 4.80 14.38
N ALA A 53 -7.52 4.45 13.79
CA ALA A 53 -8.77 4.31 14.52
C ALA A 53 -8.98 2.93 15.15
N ASN A 54 -8.28 1.90 14.68
CA ASN A 54 -8.48 0.52 15.16
C ASN A 54 -7.23 -0.36 15.07
N ASP A 55 -6.06 0.26 14.89
CA ASP A 55 -4.73 -0.35 14.83
C ASP A 55 -4.58 -1.50 13.84
N ARG A 56 -5.50 -1.63 12.87
CA ARG A 56 -5.37 -2.64 11.81
C ARG A 56 -4.26 -2.27 10.86
N GLU A 57 -3.41 -3.24 10.58
CA GLU A 57 -2.27 -3.09 9.68
C GLU A 57 -2.55 -3.67 8.30
N TYR A 58 -1.95 -3.02 7.30
CA TYR A 58 -2.07 -3.38 5.91
C TYR A 58 -0.72 -3.27 5.20
N GLN A 59 -0.53 -4.10 4.19
CA GLN A 59 0.54 -3.95 3.21
C GLN A 59 -0.03 -3.48 1.88
N VAL A 60 0.57 -2.44 1.33
CA VAL A 60 0.42 -2.02 -0.06
C VAL A 60 1.63 -2.56 -0.81
N ARG A 61 1.41 -3.46 -1.76
CA ARG A 61 2.46 -4.01 -2.63
C ARG A 61 2.30 -3.45 -4.02
N TYR A 62 3.41 -3.12 -4.68
CA TYR A 62 3.38 -2.63 -6.06
C TYR A 62 4.75 -2.84 -6.71
N PHE A 63 4.77 -2.87 -8.05
CA PHE A 63 6.00 -2.81 -8.82
C PHE A 63 6.35 -1.36 -9.16
N ASP A 64 7.60 -0.96 -8.94
CA ASP A 64 8.04 0.44 -9.10
C ASP A 64 7.91 0.98 -10.54
N ASP A 65 7.92 0.10 -11.53
CA ASP A 65 7.75 0.39 -12.95
C ASP A 65 6.30 0.27 -13.44
N GLN A 66 5.39 -0.26 -12.63
CA GLN A 66 4.00 -0.57 -13.01
C GLN A 66 2.98 -0.21 -11.91
N ILE A 67 3.18 0.94 -11.23
CA ILE A 67 2.44 1.32 -10.03
C ILE A 67 0.92 1.16 -10.18
N GLU A 68 0.30 1.83 -11.15
CA GLU A 68 -1.17 1.89 -11.28
C GLU A 68 -1.82 0.52 -11.56
N SER A 69 -1.10 -0.40 -12.22
CA SER A 69 -1.62 -1.71 -12.59
C SER A 69 -1.21 -2.84 -11.62
N SER A 70 -0.33 -2.57 -10.66
CA SER A 70 0.26 -3.59 -9.79
C SER A 70 -0.07 -3.43 -8.31
N ILE A 71 -0.83 -2.41 -7.93
CA ILE A 71 -1.20 -2.20 -6.53
C ILE A 71 -2.04 -3.38 -6.03
N GLU A 72 -1.56 -3.99 -4.96
CA GLU A 72 -2.27 -5.02 -4.20
C GLU A 72 -2.30 -4.65 -2.72
N ILE A 73 -3.42 -4.94 -2.06
CA ILE A 73 -3.65 -4.59 -0.66
C ILE A 73 -3.84 -5.86 0.14
N TYR A 74 -3.16 -5.96 1.27
CA TYR A 74 -3.27 -7.08 2.19
C TYR A 74 -3.53 -6.57 3.61
N GLU A 75 -4.41 -7.22 4.36
CA GLU A 75 -4.65 -6.93 5.78
C GLU A 75 -3.95 -7.98 6.64
N LEU A 76 -3.31 -7.56 7.73
CA LEU A 76 -2.73 -8.47 8.71
C LEU A 76 -3.84 -9.12 9.56
N GLN A 77 -4.01 -10.41 9.31
CA GLN A 77 -4.75 -11.45 10.03
C GLN A 77 -4.13 -11.94 11.33
N GLU A 78 -4.72 -11.65 12.50
CA GLU A 78 -4.34 -12.31 13.78
C GLU A 78 -2.83 -12.23 14.08
N ASP A 79 -2.17 -11.16 13.63
CA ASP A 79 -0.71 -10.95 13.73
C ASP A 79 0.16 -12.05 13.08
N ILE A 80 -0.41 -12.89 12.22
CA ILE A 80 0.24 -14.09 11.70
C ILE A 80 0.23 -14.14 10.16
N GLN A 81 -0.82 -13.64 9.50
CA GLN A 81 -0.97 -13.83 8.04
C GLN A 81 -1.51 -12.61 7.30
N TYR A 82 -0.97 -12.34 6.12
CA TYR A 82 -1.48 -11.29 5.22
C TYR A 82 -2.55 -11.86 4.29
N VAL A 83 -3.77 -11.32 4.39
CA VAL A 83 -4.92 -11.73 3.56
C VAL A 83 -5.24 -10.63 2.55
N ARG A 84 -5.29 -11.00 1.26
CA ARG A 84 -5.58 -10.08 0.17
C ARG A 84 -6.96 -9.42 0.35
N ARG A 85 -7.01 -8.12 0.12
CA ARG A 85 -8.23 -7.30 0.07
C ARG A 85 -8.38 -6.69 -1.31
N GLU A 86 -9.62 -6.49 -1.72
CA GLU A 86 -9.97 -5.90 -3.01
C GLU A 86 -10.74 -4.59 -2.77
N PRO A 87 -10.05 -3.51 -2.33
CA PRO A 87 -10.69 -2.20 -2.23
C PRO A 87 -11.04 -1.70 -3.63
N LYS A 88 -12.05 -0.83 -3.69
CA LYS A 88 -12.48 -0.19 -4.94
C LYS A 88 -11.47 0.86 -5.37
N ASN A 89 -10.94 1.62 -4.41
CA ASN A 89 -9.98 2.69 -4.66
C ASN A 89 -8.87 2.77 -3.60
N VAL A 90 -7.77 3.40 -4.00
CA VAL A 90 -6.68 3.83 -3.14
C VAL A 90 -6.22 5.25 -3.49
N GLY A 91 -5.47 5.88 -2.58
CA GLY A 91 -4.81 7.15 -2.84
C GLY A 91 -3.73 7.47 -1.80
N TRP A 92 -2.92 8.49 -2.05
CA TRP A 92 -1.83 8.94 -1.19
C TRP A 92 -1.42 10.40 -1.44
#